data_AF-A0A2N6F8D5-F1
#
_entry.id   AF-A0A2N6F8D5-F1
#
_cell.length_a   1.000
_cell.length_b   1.000
_cell.length_c   1.000
_cell.angle_alpha   90.00
_cell.angle_beta   90.00
_cell.angle_gamma   90.00
#
_symmetry.space_group_name_H-M   'P 1'
#
loop_
_entity.id
_entity.type
_entity.pdbx_description
1 polymer ?
#
loop_
_entity_poly.entity_id
_entity_poly.type
_entity_poly.pdbx_seq_one_letter_code
_entity_poly.pdbx_strand_id
1 'polypeptide(L)'
;MILLDIFKRKKKLTPLFKKCWQRIGDEIIYPAVVEDDPPQKIVYYGLLSYATIYEVAVAVGMEPSTGHYLARMQVGKFKLGADVTRIVEATFSGLERADDIAYADLFHNRVGRMVEMICDDGGDITPLLQELANAYKPVTLTTTTPKDN
;
A
#
# COMPACT_ATOMS: atom_id res chain seq x y z
N MET A 1 -0.34 -18.89 -13.74
CA MET A 1 -1.76 -18.48 -13.91
C MET A 1 -2.25 -17.86 -12.61
N ILE A 2 -2.37 -16.52 -12.57
CA ILE A 2 -2.58 -15.71 -11.36
C ILE A 2 -3.74 -16.23 -10.48
N LEU A 3 -4.90 -16.56 -11.09
CA LEU A 3 -6.06 -17.05 -10.35
C LEU A 3 -5.78 -18.35 -9.58
N LEU A 4 -5.06 -19.31 -10.18
CA LEU A 4 -4.71 -20.57 -9.50
C LEU A 4 -3.78 -20.34 -8.30
N ASP A 5 -2.85 -19.40 -8.41
CA ASP A 5 -1.93 -19.05 -7.34
C ASP A 5 -2.67 -18.42 -6.14
N ILE A 6 -3.58 -17.49 -6.43
CA ILE A 6 -4.48 -16.88 -5.44
C ILE A 6 -5.30 -17.95 -4.71
N PHE A 7 -5.98 -18.84 -5.44
CA PHE A 7 -6.83 -19.87 -4.82
C PHE A 7 -6.02 -20.83 -3.93
N LYS A 8 -4.81 -21.22 -4.35
CA LYS A 8 -3.92 -22.12 -3.58
C LYS A 8 -3.47 -21.50 -2.26
N ARG A 9 -3.20 -20.20 -2.23
CA ARG A 9 -2.62 -19.51 -1.06
C ARG A 9 -3.62 -18.68 -0.26
N LYS A 10 -4.87 -18.51 -0.73
CA LYS A 10 -5.93 -17.72 -0.08
C LYS A 10 -6.09 -17.98 1.42
N LYS A 11 -6.02 -19.26 1.84
CA LYS A 11 -6.14 -19.66 3.25
C LYS A 11 -5.03 -19.08 4.14
N LYS A 12 -3.84 -18.83 3.60
CA LYS A 12 -2.72 -18.19 4.32
C LYS A 12 -2.74 -16.67 4.14
N LEU A 13 -3.10 -16.20 2.94
CA LEU A 13 -3.15 -14.78 2.59
C LEU A 13 -4.09 -14.00 3.53
N THR A 14 -5.35 -14.41 3.64
CA THR A 14 -6.35 -13.65 4.42
C THR A 14 -5.99 -13.46 5.90
N PRO A 15 -5.61 -14.50 6.67
CA PRO A 15 -5.26 -14.31 8.07
C PRO A 15 -3.99 -13.46 8.23
N LEU A 16 -2.98 -13.65 7.38
CA LEU A 16 -1.78 -12.83 7.44
C LEU A 16 -2.07 -11.37 7.12
N PHE A 17 -2.86 -11.10 6.07
CA PHE A 17 -3.27 -9.75 5.72
C PHE A 17 -4.02 -9.08 6.87
N LYS A 18 -4.97 -9.78 7.50
CA LYS A 18 -5.71 -9.23 8.65
C LYS A 18 -4.77 -8.90 9.81
N LYS A 19 -3.84 -9.79 10.15
CA LYS A 19 -2.85 -9.58 11.22
C LYS A 19 -1.98 -8.35 10.92
N CYS A 20 -1.43 -8.27 9.70
CA CYS A 20 -0.58 -7.15 9.29
C CYS A 20 -1.34 -5.84 9.21
N TRP A 21 -2.52 -5.86 8.60
CA TRP A 21 -3.32 -4.66 8.40
C TRP A 21 -3.89 -4.12 9.71
N GLN A 22 -4.29 -4.99 10.64
CA GLN A 22 -4.70 -4.54 11.98
C GLN A 22 -3.57 -3.74 12.64
N ARG A 23 -2.35 -4.30 12.63
CA ARG A 23 -1.22 -3.65 13.29
C ARG A 23 -0.75 -2.38 12.59
N ILE A 24 -0.55 -2.43 11.27
CA ILE A 24 -0.17 -1.27 10.47
C ILE A 24 -1.25 -0.19 10.57
N GLY A 25 -2.53 -0.58 10.46
CA GLY A 25 -3.69 0.30 10.49
C GLY A 25 -3.90 1.02 11.83
N ASP A 26 -3.70 0.31 12.93
CA ASP A 26 -3.83 0.87 14.29
C ASP A 26 -2.67 1.82 14.63
N GLU A 27 -1.49 1.60 14.05
CA GLU A 27 -0.26 2.35 14.32
C GLU A 27 0.07 3.39 13.22
N ILE A 28 -0.80 3.64 12.22
CA ILE A 28 -0.49 4.54 11.09
C ILE A 28 -0.03 5.92 11.60
N ILE A 29 1.18 6.30 11.18
CA ILE A 29 1.70 7.66 11.30
C ILE A 29 1.45 8.37 9.99
N TYR A 30 0.61 9.40 10.00
CA TYR A 30 0.38 10.25 8.83
C TYR A 30 1.53 11.26 8.66
N PRO A 31 1.94 11.57 7.43
CA PRO A 31 2.93 12.61 7.16
C PRO A 31 2.49 13.97 7.72
N ALA A 32 3.41 14.69 8.38
CA ALA A 32 3.11 16.03 8.89
C ALA A 32 2.69 17.01 7.77
N VAL A 33 3.25 16.83 6.57
CA VAL A 33 2.92 17.65 5.39
C VAL A 33 1.48 17.49 4.90
N VAL A 34 0.72 16.51 5.43
CA VAL A 34 -0.69 16.27 5.07
C VAL A 34 -1.63 16.41 6.26
N GLU A 35 -1.17 16.96 7.39
CA GLU A 35 -1.94 17.03 8.65
C GLU A 35 -3.34 17.63 8.44
N ASP A 36 -3.44 18.68 7.63
CA ASP A 36 -4.69 19.38 7.32
C ASP A 36 -5.22 19.09 5.91
N ASP A 37 -4.69 18.07 5.21
CA ASP A 37 -5.10 17.70 3.84
C ASP A 37 -5.68 16.27 3.81
N PRO A 38 -6.99 16.09 4.07
CA PRO A 38 -7.63 14.78 4.07
C PRO A 38 -7.46 14.01 2.74
N PRO A 39 -7.61 14.62 1.56
CA PRO A 39 -7.30 13.95 0.29
C PRO A 39 -5.89 13.33 0.23
N GLN A 40 -4.86 14.05 0.68
CA GLN A 40 -3.50 13.48 0.71
C GLN A 40 -3.33 12.37 1.74
N LYS A 41 -4.02 12.44 2.90
CA LYS A 41 -4.07 11.32 3.85
C LYS A 41 -4.63 10.04 3.20
N ILE A 42 -5.65 10.17 2.35
CA ILE A 42 -6.24 9.04 1.61
C ILE A 42 -5.24 8.48 0.58
N VAL A 43 -4.45 9.34 -0.09
CA VAL A 43 -3.36 8.87 -0.96
C VAL A 43 -2.34 8.05 -0.18
N TYR A 44 -1.84 8.58 0.94
CA TYR A 44 -0.87 7.88 1.77
C TYR A 44 -1.41 6.54 2.28
N TYR A 45 -2.65 6.52 2.77
CA TYR A 45 -3.35 5.30 3.15
C TYR A 45 -3.42 4.28 1.98
N GLY A 46 -3.71 4.76 0.77
CA GLY A 46 -3.73 3.94 -0.44
C GLY A 46 -2.37 3.32 -0.76
N LEU A 47 -1.27 4.07 -0.61
CA LEU A 47 0.09 3.57 -0.81
C LEU A 47 0.44 2.47 0.21
N LEU A 48 0.17 2.71 1.50
CA LEU A 48 0.38 1.72 2.56
C LEU A 48 -0.46 0.46 2.32
N SER A 49 -1.72 0.63 1.95
CA SER A 49 -2.64 -0.45 1.62
C SER A 49 -2.12 -1.30 0.47
N TYR A 50 -1.71 -0.65 -0.63
CA TYR A 50 -1.18 -1.33 -1.81
C TYR A 50 0.04 -2.18 -1.44
N ALA A 51 1.03 -1.55 -0.81
CA ALA A 51 2.26 -2.22 -0.42
C ALA A 51 1.98 -3.37 0.56
N THR A 52 1.08 -3.20 1.53
CA THR A 52 0.74 -4.27 2.49
C THR A 52 0.14 -5.48 1.79
N ILE A 53 -0.76 -5.28 0.84
CA ILE A 53 -1.39 -6.38 0.10
C ILE A 53 -0.37 -7.11 -0.76
N TYR A 54 0.51 -6.35 -1.42
CA TYR A 54 1.59 -6.91 -2.21
C TYR A 54 2.55 -7.73 -1.35
N GLU A 55 3.08 -7.16 -0.26
CA GLU A 55 4.11 -7.81 0.57
C GLU A 55 3.56 -9.04 1.30
N VAL A 56 2.30 -8.99 1.73
CA VAL A 56 1.62 -10.18 2.29
C VAL A 56 1.45 -11.27 1.24
N ALA A 57 1.15 -10.93 -0.01
CA ALA A 57 1.08 -11.90 -1.10
C ALA A 57 2.44 -12.57 -1.36
N VAL A 58 3.51 -11.78 -1.40
CA VAL A 58 4.89 -12.28 -1.55
C VAL A 58 5.28 -13.16 -0.36
N ALA A 59 4.98 -12.74 0.88
CA ALA A 59 5.28 -13.49 2.09
C ALA A 59 4.60 -14.87 2.15
N VAL A 60 3.42 -15.03 1.55
CA VAL A 60 2.75 -16.35 1.44
C VAL A 60 3.22 -17.17 0.22
N GLY A 61 4.24 -16.68 -0.49
CA GLY A 61 4.89 -17.36 -1.61
C GLY A 61 4.13 -17.25 -2.93
N MET A 62 3.41 -16.16 -3.16
CA MET A 62 2.88 -15.82 -4.48
C MET A 62 3.94 -15.13 -5.34
N GLU A 63 3.79 -15.22 -6.66
CA GLU A 63 4.64 -14.45 -7.57
C GLU A 63 4.40 -12.92 -7.44
N PRO A 64 5.43 -12.07 -7.66
CA PRO A 64 5.28 -10.61 -7.64
C PRO A 64 4.14 -10.08 -8.53
N SER A 65 3.94 -10.69 -9.71
CA SER A 65 2.86 -10.34 -10.64
C SER A 65 1.47 -10.58 -10.04
N THR A 66 1.29 -11.66 -9.27
CA THR A 66 0.07 -11.96 -8.50
C THR A 66 -0.12 -10.94 -7.37
N GLY A 67 0.96 -10.56 -6.68
CA GLY A 67 0.95 -9.53 -5.63
C GLY A 67 0.44 -8.19 -6.16
N HIS A 68 1.01 -7.68 -7.26
CA HIS A 68 0.57 -6.42 -7.88
C HIS A 68 -0.89 -6.49 -8.35
N TYR A 69 -1.30 -7.61 -8.94
CA TYR A 69 -2.68 -7.82 -9.36
C TYR A 69 -3.65 -7.74 -8.18
N LEU A 70 -3.35 -8.41 -7.07
CA LEU A 70 -4.16 -8.37 -5.86
C LEU A 70 -4.22 -6.95 -5.26
N ALA A 71 -3.09 -6.27 -5.17
CA ALA A 71 -3.01 -4.91 -4.64
C ALA A 71 -3.89 -3.95 -5.45
N ARG A 72 -3.77 -3.93 -6.79
CA ARG A 72 -4.62 -3.12 -7.69
C ARG A 72 -6.11 -3.42 -7.49
N MET A 73 -6.47 -4.71 -7.50
CA MET A 73 -7.87 -5.12 -7.31
C MET A 73 -8.48 -4.67 -5.98
N GLN A 74 -7.69 -4.64 -4.91
CA GLN A 74 -8.19 -4.28 -3.58
C GLN A 74 -8.22 -2.77 -3.37
N VAL A 75 -7.19 -2.05 -3.81
CA VAL A 75 -7.18 -0.58 -3.78
C VAL A 75 -8.36 -0.03 -4.58
N GLY A 76 -8.68 -0.60 -5.74
CA GLY A 76 -9.89 -0.23 -6.51
C GLY A 76 -11.22 -0.47 -5.76
N LYS A 77 -11.24 -1.28 -4.70
CA LYS A 77 -12.42 -1.50 -3.85
C LYS A 77 -12.49 -0.58 -2.63
N PHE A 78 -11.40 0.07 -2.25
CA PHE A 78 -11.32 0.90 -1.03
C PHE A 78 -12.05 2.24 -1.13
N LYS A 79 -12.79 2.49 -2.23
CA LYS A 79 -13.55 3.74 -2.47
C LYS A 79 -12.70 5.00 -2.25
N LEU A 80 -11.41 4.95 -2.61
CA LEU A 80 -10.46 6.05 -2.42
C LEU A 80 -10.72 7.26 -3.34
N GLY A 81 -11.60 7.10 -4.33
CA GLY A 81 -11.73 8.02 -5.45
C GLY A 81 -10.89 7.58 -6.64
N ALA A 82 -11.32 7.93 -7.85
CA ALA A 82 -10.68 7.49 -9.09
C ALA A 82 -9.25 8.06 -9.24
N ASP A 83 -9.05 9.34 -8.92
CA ASP A 83 -7.73 9.98 -9.00
C ASP A 83 -6.73 9.39 -8.02
N VAL A 84 -7.15 9.15 -6.77
CA VAL A 84 -6.27 8.54 -5.76
C VAL A 84 -5.89 7.12 -6.17
N THR A 85 -6.87 6.33 -6.62
CA THR A 85 -6.62 4.96 -7.11
C THR A 85 -5.59 4.98 -8.23
N ARG A 86 -5.75 5.87 -9.22
CA ARG A 86 -4.82 6.01 -10.35
C ARG A 86 -3.41 6.39 -9.89
N ILE A 87 -3.28 7.32 -8.94
CA ILE A 87 -1.98 7.74 -8.41
C ILE A 87 -1.27 6.59 -7.69
N VAL A 88 -1.99 5.86 -6.84
CA VAL A 88 -1.45 4.71 -6.12
C VAL A 88 -0.98 3.65 -7.12
N GLU A 89 -1.80 3.31 -8.12
CA GLU A 89 -1.43 2.32 -9.13
C GLU A 89 -0.25 2.77 -9.99
N ALA A 90 -0.18 4.05 -10.36
CA ALA A 90 0.93 4.63 -11.12
C ALA A 90 2.25 4.51 -10.35
N THR A 91 2.23 4.83 -9.05
CA THR A 91 3.39 4.74 -8.15
C THR A 91 4.03 3.35 -8.20
N PHE A 92 3.22 2.29 -8.23
CA PHE A 92 3.69 0.89 -8.23
C PHE A 92 3.67 0.23 -9.63
N SER A 93 3.55 1.02 -10.70
CA SER A 93 3.49 0.48 -12.07
C SER A 93 4.88 0.12 -12.63
N GLY A 94 5.95 0.72 -12.10
CA GLY A 94 7.32 0.53 -12.59
C GLY A 94 7.58 1.15 -13.98
N LEU A 95 6.68 2.01 -14.47
CA LEU A 95 6.75 2.61 -15.81
C LEU A 95 7.36 4.03 -15.81
N GLU A 96 7.78 4.54 -14.66
CA GLU A 96 8.20 5.94 -14.49
C GLU A 96 9.71 6.09 -14.19
N ARG A 97 10.11 7.30 -13.78
CA ARG A 97 11.52 7.71 -13.64
C ARG A 97 12.20 6.94 -12.51
N ALA A 98 13.54 6.97 -12.48
CA ALA A 98 14.34 6.30 -11.45
C ALA A 98 13.91 6.67 -10.01
N ASP A 99 13.47 7.92 -9.80
CA ASP A 99 13.00 8.41 -8.51
C ASP A 99 11.67 7.78 -8.06
N ASP A 100 10.78 7.45 -9.01
CA ASP A 100 9.47 6.85 -8.73
C ASP A 100 9.65 5.36 -8.42
N ILE A 101 10.57 4.70 -9.11
CA ILE A 101 10.99 3.33 -8.80
C ILE A 101 11.59 3.27 -7.39
N ALA A 102 12.53 4.18 -7.07
CA ALA A 102 13.12 4.23 -5.74
C ALA A 102 12.10 4.51 -4.63
N TYR A 103 11.07 5.32 -4.94
CA TYR A 103 9.98 5.59 -4.01
C TYR A 103 9.08 4.38 -3.78
N ALA A 104 8.70 3.65 -4.85
CA ALA A 104 7.96 2.40 -4.73
C ALA A 104 8.76 1.33 -3.97
N ASP A 105 10.05 1.20 -4.26
CA ASP A 105 10.96 0.27 -3.60
C ASP A 105 11.10 0.57 -2.10
N LEU A 106 11.10 1.85 -1.71
CA LEU A 106 11.08 2.24 -0.30
C LEU A 106 9.83 1.71 0.40
N PHE A 107 8.64 1.90 -0.20
CA PHE A 107 7.39 1.39 0.35
C PHE A 107 7.39 -0.14 0.45
N HIS A 108 7.78 -0.83 -0.61
CA HIS A 108 7.89 -2.29 -0.62
C HIS A 108 8.87 -2.78 0.45
N ASN A 109 10.06 -2.20 0.53
CA ASN A 109 11.07 -2.61 1.49
C ASN A 109 10.61 -2.41 2.95
N ARG A 110 10.06 -1.24 3.28
CA ARG A 110 9.63 -0.95 4.65
C ARG A 110 8.42 -1.77 5.05
N VAL A 111 7.44 -1.92 4.17
CA VAL A 111 6.27 -2.76 4.43
C VAL A 111 6.63 -4.23 4.49
N GLY A 112 7.55 -4.71 3.65
CA GLY A 112 8.07 -6.08 3.70
C GLY A 112 8.70 -6.40 5.05
N ARG A 113 9.56 -5.50 5.55
CA ARG A 113 10.15 -5.61 6.90
C ARG A 113 9.08 -5.59 8.00
N MET A 114 8.06 -4.76 7.88
CA MET A 114 6.93 -4.78 8.82
C MET A 114 6.21 -6.13 8.79
N VAL A 115 5.92 -6.66 7.61
CA VAL A 115 5.28 -7.99 7.46
C VAL A 115 6.14 -9.08 8.12
N GLU A 116 7.45 -9.08 7.91
CA GLU A 116 8.39 -10.01 8.57
C GLU A 116 8.33 -9.90 10.10
N MET A 117 8.47 -8.70 10.64
CA MET A 117 8.40 -8.44 12.10
C MET A 117 7.06 -8.88 12.69
N ILE A 118 5.95 -8.62 11.99
CA ILE A 118 4.61 -9.03 12.40
C ILE A 118 4.44 -10.55 12.33
N CYS A 119 5.04 -11.22 11.35
CA CYS A 119 5.02 -12.69 11.27
C CYS A 119 5.70 -13.32 12.48
N ASP A 120 6.82 -12.74 12.91
CA ASP A 120 7.65 -13.23 14.01
C ASP A 120 7.14 -12.78 15.41
N ASP A 121 5.95 -12.20 15.50
CA ASP A 121 5.34 -11.63 16.72
C ASP A 121 6.26 -10.63 17.45
N GLY A 122 7.13 -9.96 16.70
CA GLY A 122 8.22 -9.17 17.23
C GLY A 122 8.24 -7.73 16.74
N GLY A 123 9.08 -6.94 17.43
CA GLY A 123 9.59 -5.66 16.96
C GLY A 123 8.60 -4.50 17.02
N ASP A 124 9.14 -3.29 17.14
CA ASP A 124 8.39 -2.04 17.01
C ASP A 124 8.37 -1.63 15.52
N ILE A 125 7.18 -1.55 14.91
CA ILE A 125 7.04 -1.14 13.50
C ILE A 125 6.97 0.39 13.34
N THR A 126 6.79 1.12 14.45
CA THR A 126 6.68 2.58 14.48
C THR A 126 7.82 3.29 13.74
N PRO A 127 9.11 2.89 13.86
CA PRO A 127 10.19 3.54 13.13
C PRO A 127 10.04 3.42 11.61
N LEU A 128 9.57 2.26 11.12
CA LEU A 128 9.36 2.02 9.68
C LEU A 128 8.19 2.85 9.16
N LEU A 129 7.11 2.98 9.94
CA LEU A 129 5.99 3.86 9.63
C LEU A 129 6.40 5.34 9.62
N GLN A 130 7.22 5.77 10.57
CA GLN A 130 7.75 7.12 10.62
C GLN A 130 8.65 7.43 9.42
N GLU A 131 9.48 6.48 8.99
CA GLU A 131 10.29 6.62 7.77
C GLU A 131 9.44 6.81 6.53
N LEU A 132 8.36 6.04 6.38
CA LEU A 132 7.41 6.20 5.27
C LEU A 132 6.67 7.53 5.33
N ALA A 133 6.26 7.97 6.53
CA ALA A 133 5.60 9.25 6.73
C ALA A 133 6.53 10.42 6.37
N ASN A 134 7.81 10.34 6.76
CA ASN A 134 8.82 11.36 6.45
C ASN A 134 9.20 11.40 4.97
N ALA A 135 9.17 10.25 4.29
CA ALA A 135 9.51 10.15 2.88
C ALA A 135 8.35 10.52 1.95
N TYR A 136 7.14 10.68 2.48
CA TYR A 136 5.95 10.93 1.67
C TYR A 136 6.07 12.21 0.83
N LYS A 137 5.78 12.07 -0.46
CA LYS A 137 5.74 13.17 -1.42
C LYS A 137 4.28 13.47 -1.76
N PRO A 138 3.74 14.65 -1.37
CA PRO A 138 2.40 15.06 -1.76
C PRO A 138 2.23 15.10 -3.28
N VAL A 139 1.04 14.74 -3.75
CA VAL A 139 0.72 14.60 -5.18
C VAL A 139 -0.33 15.62 -5.60
N THR A 140 -0.34 16.02 -6.87
CA THR A 140 -1.42 16.88 -7.38
C THR A 140 -2.67 16.04 -7.65
N LEU A 141 -3.76 16.32 -6.95
CA LEU A 141 -5.07 15.73 -7.21
C LEU A 141 -5.85 16.61 -8.19
N THR A 142 -6.27 16.05 -9.31
CA THR A 142 -7.21 16.69 -10.23
C THR A 142 -8.60 16.66 -9.61
N THR A 143 -9.01 17.69 -8.89
CA THR A 143 -10.41 17.83 -8.48
C THR A 143 -11.27 18.05 -9.73
N THR A 144 -11.88 17.01 -10.27
CA THR A 144 -13.08 17.20 -11.09
C THR A 144 -14.20 17.60 -10.14
N THR A 145 -14.47 18.90 -10.05
CA THR A 145 -15.70 19.43 -9.45
C THR A 145 -16.87 18.66 -10.07
N PRO A 146 -17.79 18.09 -9.28
CA PRO A 146 -19.06 17.63 -9.82
C PRO A 146 -19.70 18.84 -10.51
N LYS A 147 -19.98 18.74 -11.80
CA LYS A 147 -20.94 19.66 -12.40
C LYS A 147 -22.29 19.28 -11.82
N ASP A 148 -22.78 20.10 -10.89
CA ASP A 148 -24.18 20.11 -10.52
C ASP A 148 -24.99 20.22 -11.81
N ASN A 149 -25.77 19.19 -12.12
CA ASN A 149 -26.83 19.17 -13.12
C ASN A 149 -28.09 18.64 -12.43
#